data_AF-A0A173U8L2-F1
#
_entry.id   AF-A0A173U8L2-F1
#
_cell.length_a   1.000
_cell.length_b   1.000
_cell.length_c   1.000
_cell.angle_alpha   90.00
_cell.angle_beta   90.00
_cell.angle_gamma   90.00
#
_symmetry.space_group_name_H-M   'P 1'
#
loop_
_entity.id
_entity.type
_entity.pdbx_description
1 polymer ?
#
loop_
_entity_poly.entity_id
_entity_poly.type
_entity_poly.pdbx_seq_one_letter_code
_entity_poly.pdbx_strand_id
1 'polypeptide(L)'
;MEKTKEEIKEEIEKEIKDSVDDFIGTIKKEPCCEYFSDKTEADWECEKVYKDALYQGYLDACRTIHWSTKAREEGDELLKRKKVWDKKRPNTEENPMREPLTDVAKELCNYFDGDEKFDDKYSGWCKALIDSYKKYLVDEITYGQAQKIINMAFKYLYCICDRCRGGEKYKKKFDKCHMPLDSFSLEWFKRKFKEDDFSNAESYPENYKKLPENLFTKGEKKKLKAESIGSWSSMQRTWEKSCIKEEYPYEFYAHVIKQYCKENSITPLQLDFIVWSKMQKIMAAESFIKTFKDDDKENKEAINSEEQEPYDIPNLKTTLENRLSEIRPLICK
;
A
#
# COMPACT_ATOMS: atom_id res chain seq x y z
N MET A 1 -5.48 -30.61 16.40
CA MET A 1 -5.01 -29.84 17.58
C MET A 1 -5.13 -28.39 17.18
N GLU A 2 -5.91 -27.61 17.91
CA GLU A 2 -6.08 -26.17 17.65
C GLU A 2 -4.78 -25.45 18.06
N LYS A 3 -4.22 -24.62 17.17
CA LYS A 3 -2.96 -23.92 17.46
C LYS A 3 -3.14 -22.98 18.64
N THR A 4 -2.13 -22.89 19.50
CA THR A 4 -2.08 -21.90 20.57
C THR A 4 -1.88 -20.50 20.01
N LYS A 5 -2.23 -19.46 20.79
CA LYS A 5 -2.01 -18.07 20.39
C LYS A 5 -0.53 -17.75 20.16
N GLU A 6 0.38 -18.39 20.91
CA GLU A 6 1.82 -18.16 20.74
C GLU A 6 2.33 -18.80 19.44
N GLU A 7 1.89 -20.02 19.12
CA GLU A 7 2.23 -20.67 17.84
C GLU A 7 1.75 -19.85 16.63
N ILE A 8 0.53 -19.28 16.69
CA ILE A 8 0.01 -18.40 15.63
C ILE A 8 0.89 -17.15 15.48
N LYS A 9 1.32 -16.57 16.60
CA LYS A 9 2.17 -15.37 16.60
C LYS A 9 3.55 -15.66 16.01
N GLU A 10 4.20 -16.75 16.42
CA GLU A 10 5.50 -17.17 15.87
C GLU A 10 5.42 -17.45 14.36
N GLU A 11 4.32 -18.06 13.89
CA GLU A 11 4.08 -18.27 12.46
C GLU A 11 3.93 -16.95 11.70
N ILE A 12 3.19 -15.98 12.25
CA ILE A 12 3.04 -14.65 11.65
C ILE A 12 4.39 -13.92 11.62
N GLU A 13 5.17 -13.93 12.70
CA GLU A 13 6.48 -13.27 12.73
C GLU A 13 7.45 -13.86 11.69
N LYS A 14 7.47 -15.19 11.57
CA LYS A 14 8.24 -15.88 10.53
C LYS A 14 7.75 -15.49 9.13
N GLU A 15 6.44 -15.48 8.92
CA GLU A 15 5.85 -15.13 7.64
C GLU A 15 6.12 -13.67 7.24
N ILE A 16 6.13 -12.75 8.18
CA ILE A 16 6.55 -11.35 7.96
C ILE A 16 7.99 -11.33 7.47
N LYS A 17 8.90 -12.01 8.17
CA LYS A 17 10.32 -12.06 7.81
C LYS A 17 10.52 -12.63 6.40
N ASP A 18 9.93 -13.78 6.11
CA ASP A 18 10.01 -14.41 4.80
C ASP A 18 9.44 -13.48 3.71
N SER A 19 8.34 -12.78 3.99
CA SER A 19 7.72 -11.83 3.04
C SER A 19 8.56 -10.55 2.83
N VAL A 20 9.27 -10.09 3.85
CA VAL A 20 10.21 -8.96 3.77
C VAL A 20 11.42 -9.35 2.92
N ASP A 21 11.98 -10.54 3.16
CA ASP A 21 13.11 -11.09 2.40
C ASP A 21 12.76 -11.27 0.92
N ASP A 22 11.59 -11.84 0.64
CA ASP A 22 11.05 -11.97 -0.72
C ASP A 22 10.90 -10.59 -1.39
N PHE A 23 10.34 -9.61 -0.69
CA PHE A 23 10.16 -8.25 -1.20
C PHE A 23 11.51 -7.61 -1.53
N ILE A 24 12.49 -7.68 -0.62
CA ILE A 24 13.86 -7.18 -0.85
C ILE A 24 14.48 -7.84 -2.08
N GLY A 25 14.29 -9.16 -2.26
CA GLY A 25 14.75 -9.89 -3.44
C GLY A 25 14.18 -9.38 -4.77
N THR A 26 13.06 -8.65 -4.75
CA THR A 26 12.50 -7.99 -5.95
C THR A 26 13.16 -6.64 -6.28
N ILE A 27 13.88 -6.02 -5.34
CA ILE A 27 14.48 -4.68 -5.48
C ILE A 27 15.82 -4.78 -6.21
N LYS A 28 15.75 -4.84 -7.54
CA LYS A 28 16.92 -5.07 -8.42
C LYS A 28 17.46 -3.84 -9.12
N LYS A 29 16.84 -2.68 -8.91
CA LYS A 29 17.17 -1.44 -9.62
C LYS A 29 17.33 -0.28 -8.65
N GLU A 30 18.11 0.68 -9.09
CA GLU A 30 18.26 1.95 -8.39
C GLU A 30 16.90 2.65 -8.21
N PRO A 31 16.75 3.41 -7.12
CA PRO A 31 17.82 3.73 -6.18
C PRO A 31 17.98 2.77 -5.00
N CYS A 32 16.94 2.04 -4.60
CA CYS A 32 17.01 1.32 -3.33
C CYS A 32 17.90 0.07 -3.36
N CYS A 33 18.25 -0.48 -4.54
CA CYS A 33 19.09 -1.68 -4.61
C CYS A 33 20.49 -1.50 -4.00
N GLU A 34 21.03 -0.27 -3.95
CA GLU A 34 22.36 0.00 -3.39
C GLU A 34 22.44 -0.29 -1.87
N TYR A 35 21.31 -0.16 -1.16
CA TYR A 35 21.22 -0.40 0.28
C TYR A 35 21.18 -1.89 0.63
N PHE A 36 20.93 -2.77 -0.34
CA PHE A 36 20.79 -4.21 -0.11
C PHE A 36 22.03 -5.01 -0.55
N SER A 37 23.16 -4.34 -0.76
CA SER A 37 24.46 -4.98 -0.99
C SER A 37 25.18 -5.26 0.34
N ASP A 38 25.98 -6.34 0.42
CA ASP A 38 26.55 -6.92 1.66
C ASP A 38 27.42 -5.98 2.55
N LYS A 39 27.60 -4.71 2.18
CA LYS A 39 28.52 -3.75 2.85
C LYS A 39 27.97 -2.34 3.01
N THR A 40 26.68 -2.09 2.77
CA THR A 40 26.13 -0.73 2.84
C THR A 40 25.68 -0.38 4.26
N GLU A 41 26.19 0.74 4.79
CA GLU A 41 25.60 1.40 5.96
C GLU A 41 24.71 2.54 5.44
N ALA A 42 23.48 2.61 5.91
CA ALA A 42 22.59 3.70 5.57
C ALA A 42 22.85 4.86 6.54
N ASP A 43 23.22 6.02 6.00
CA ASP A 43 23.28 7.25 6.78
C ASP A 43 21.88 7.83 6.94
N TRP A 44 21.22 7.48 8.05
CA TRP A 44 19.87 7.94 8.37
C TRP A 44 19.79 9.44 8.69
N GLU A 45 20.92 10.11 8.93
CA GLU A 45 20.97 11.57 9.09
C GLU A 45 21.10 12.27 7.72
N CYS A 46 21.31 11.49 6.64
CA CYS A 46 21.36 11.98 5.28
C CYS A 46 19.98 11.94 4.59
N GLU A 47 19.54 13.11 4.10
CA GLU A 47 18.31 13.25 3.30
C GLU A 47 18.24 12.30 2.09
N LYS A 48 19.40 11.86 1.57
CA LYS A 48 19.50 10.97 0.40
C LYS A 48 18.70 9.68 0.61
N VAL A 49 18.76 9.05 1.79
CA VAL A 49 18.07 7.79 2.07
C VAL A 49 16.56 7.93 1.90
N TYR A 50 16.00 9.02 2.42
CA TYR A 50 14.57 9.32 2.33
C TYR A 50 14.15 9.69 0.91
N LYS A 51 14.99 10.46 0.20
CA LYS A 51 14.74 10.85 -1.18
C LYS A 51 14.80 9.64 -2.13
N ASP A 52 15.71 8.71 -1.89
CA ASP A 52 15.78 7.44 -2.62
C ASP A 52 14.54 6.59 -2.39
N ALA A 53 14.11 6.42 -1.13
CA ALA A 53 12.90 5.68 -0.79
C ALA A 53 11.64 6.31 -1.40
N LEU A 54 11.51 7.64 -1.34
CA LEU A 54 10.42 8.38 -1.99
C LEU A 54 10.44 8.21 -3.51
N TYR A 55 11.62 8.28 -4.13
CA TYR A 55 11.74 8.11 -5.57
C TYR A 55 11.40 6.68 -6.00
N GLN A 56 11.80 5.68 -5.23
CA GLN A 56 11.39 4.30 -5.48
C GLN A 56 9.87 4.11 -5.31
N GLY A 57 9.27 4.71 -4.28
CA GLY A 57 7.81 4.76 -4.11
C GLY A 57 7.09 5.45 -5.28
N TYR A 58 7.65 6.54 -5.80
CA TYR A 58 7.17 7.22 -7.01
C TYR A 58 7.25 6.31 -8.24
N LEU A 59 8.38 5.63 -8.46
CA LEU A 59 8.54 4.69 -9.59
C LEU A 59 7.54 3.53 -9.53
N ASP A 60 7.19 3.07 -8.34
CA ASP A 60 6.16 2.04 -8.13
C ASP A 60 4.76 2.56 -8.45
N ALA A 61 4.46 3.78 -8.01
CA ALA A 61 3.23 4.47 -8.35
C ALA A 61 3.12 4.70 -9.88
N CYS A 62 4.21 5.03 -10.56
CA CYS A 62 4.25 5.16 -12.03
C CYS A 62 3.90 3.89 -12.80
N ARG A 63 4.13 2.69 -12.23
CA ARG A 63 3.75 1.43 -12.87
C ARG A 63 2.25 1.13 -12.77
N THR A 64 1.55 1.81 -11.86
CA THR A 64 0.17 1.48 -11.47
C THR A 64 -0.83 2.60 -11.74
N ILE A 65 -0.35 3.79 -12.10
CA ILE A 65 -1.16 4.99 -12.33
C ILE A 65 -1.04 5.44 -13.78
N HIS A 66 -2.17 5.85 -14.38
CA HIS A 66 -2.16 6.69 -15.57
C HIS A 66 -2.02 8.15 -15.14
N TRP A 67 -0.81 8.68 -15.29
CA TRP A 67 -0.49 10.06 -14.94
C TRP A 67 -1.12 11.02 -15.95
N SER A 68 -1.53 12.20 -15.48
CA SER A 68 -1.87 13.27 -16.43
C SER A 68 -0.65 13.60 -17.27
N THR A 69 -0.89 13.76 -18.57
CA THR A 69 0.13 14.16 -19.53
C THR A 69 0.24 15.69 -19.67
N LYS A 70 -0.62 16.45 -18.97
CA LYS A 70 -0.64 17.91 -19.03
C LYS A 70 0.34 18.49 -18.02
N ALA A 71 1.50 18.88 -18.51
CA ALA A 71 2.51 19.59 -17.74
C ALA A 71 2.28 21.11 -17.78
N ARG A 72 2.69 21.79 -16.72
CA ARG A 72 2.91 23.25 -16.71
C ARG A 72 4.31 23.55 -17.25
N GLU A 73 4.65 24.83 -17.40
CA GLU A 73 5.97 25.26 -17.89
C GLU A 73 7.14 24.61 -17.12
N GLU A 74 7.11 24.65 -15.79
CA GLU A 74 8.15 23.97 -14.98
C GLU A 74 8.15 22.45 -15.17
N GLY A 75 6.99 21.84 -15.40
CA GLY A 75 6.88 20.42 -15.72
C GLY A 75 7.48 20.08 -17.08
N ASP A 76 7.25 20.92 -18.10
CA ASP A 76 7.86 20.76 -19.42
C ASP A 76 9.37 20.91 -19.37
N GLU A 77 9.89 21.87 -18.59
CA GLU A 77 11.31 22.03 -18.35
C GLU A 77 11.91 20.82 -17.60
N LEU A 78 11.22 20.34 -16.56
CA LEU A 78 11.60 19.13 -15.82
C LEU A 78 11.71 17.91 -16.76
N LEU A 79 10.72 17.72 -17.64
CA LEU A 79 10.70 16.63 -18.62
C LEU A 79 11.81 16.78 -19.67
N LYS A 80 12.13 18.00 -20.12
CA LYS A 80 13.27 18.26 -21.01
C LYS A 80 14.58 17.89 -20.32
N ARG A 81 14.79 18.33 -19.07
CA ARG A 81 15.97 17.97 -18.26
C ARG A 81 16.07 16.44 -18.07
N LYS A 82 14.95 15.79 -17.75
CA LYS A 82 14.87 14.33 -17.61
C LYS A 82 15.27 13.59 -18.89
N LYS A 83 14.79 14.03 -20.05
CA LYS A 83 15.18 13.44 -21.35
C LYS A 83 16.67 13.58 -21.64
N VAL A 84 17.28 14.70 -21.26
CA VAL A 84 18.74 14.88 -21.39
C VAL A 84 19.49 13.96 -20.42
N TRP A 85 19.02 13.87 -19.18
CA TRP A 85 19.57 12.98 -18.16
C TRP A 85 19.50 11.50 -18.61
N ASP A 86 18.37 11.05 -19.15
CA ASP A 86 18.19 9.66 -19.63
C ASP A 86 19.14 9.27 -20.77
N LYS A 87 19.53 10.24 -21.61
CA LYS A 87 20.51 10.04 -22.69
C LYS A 87 21.94 9.94 -22.18
N LYS A 88 22.28 10.73 -21.15
CA LYS A 88 23.63 10.80 -20.60
C LYS A 88 23.89 9.70 -19.55
N ARG A 89 22.85 9.28 -18.82
CA ARG A 89 22.91 8.42 -17.63
C ARG A 89 24.14 8.73 -16.76
N PRO A 90 24.30 10.00 -16.34
CA PRO A 90 25.48 10.39 -15.59
C PRO A 90 25.49 9.67 -14.24
N ASN A 91 26.65 9.16 -13.83
CA ASN A 91 26.81 8.47 -12.54
C ASN A 91 26.79 9.44 -11.34
N THR A 92 26.77 10.75 -11.58
CA THR A 92 26.97 11.77 -10.53
C THR A 92 25.86 12.83 -10.46
N GLU A 93 25.00 12.96 -11.47
CA GLU A 93 23.91 13.96 -11.45
C GLU A 93 22.61 13.31 -10.98
N GLU A 94 21.94 13.98 -10.04
CA GLU A 94 20.66 13.52 -9.53
C GLU A 94 19.58 13.55 -10.63
N ASN A 95 18.77 12.50 -10.67
CA ASN A 95 17.65 12.42 -11.60
C ASN A 95 16.65 13.57 -11.34
N PRO A 96 16.35 14.43 -12.35
CA PRO A 96 15.48 15.60 -12.16
C PRO A 96 14.10 15.26 -11.56
N MET A 97 13.57 14.06 -11.83
CA MET A 97 12.25 13.64 -11.30
C MET A 97 12.20 13.49 -9.78
N ARG A 98 13.35 13.62 -9.09
CA ARG A 98 13.42 13.63 -7.63
C ARG A 98 13.22 15.02 -7.03
N GLU A 99 13.29 16.07 -7.84
CA GLU A 99 13.11 17.46 -7.41
C GLU A 99 11.79 17.67 -6.64
N PRO A 100 10.62 17.17 -7.11
CA PRO A 100 9.35 17.32 -6.40
C PRO A 100 9.30 16.61 -5.04
N LEU A 101 10.24 15.70 -4.76
CA LEU A 101 10.28 14.88 -3.54
C LEU A 101 11.12 15.51 -2.43
N THR A 102 11.86 16.59 -2.73
CA THR A 102 12.91 17.15 -1.85
C THR A 102 12.37 17.62 -0.51
N ASP A 103 11.29 18.39 -0.50
CA ASP A 103 10.73 18.95 0.75
C ASP A 103 10.15 17.85 1.64
N VAL A 104 9.52 16.83 1.03
CA VAL A 104 9.01 15.67 1.77
C VAL A 104 10.16 14.83 2.32
N ALA A 105 11.24 14.64 1.55
CA ALA A 105 12.42 13.90 2.02
C ALA A 105 13.02 14.51 3.29
N LYS A 106 13.09 15.85 3.34
CA LYS A 106 13.51 16.62 4.53
C LYS A 106 12.59 16.39 5.73
N GLU A 107 11.29 16.47 5.51
CA GLU A 107 10.30 16.21 6.57
C GLU A 107 10.36 14.77 7.08
N LEU A 108 10.64 13.79 6.22
CA LEU A 108 10.87 12.42 6.64
C LEU A 108 12.14 12.29 7.48
N CYS A 109 13.25 12.89 7.04
CA CYS A 109 14.50 12.93 7.82
C CYS A 109 14.26 13.48 9.23
N ASN A 110 13.63 14.65 9.32
CA ASN A 110 13.27 15.29 10.60
C ASN A 110 12.37 14.40 11.47
N TYR A 111 11.41 13.67 10.89
CA TYR A 111 10.54 12.77 11.64
C TYR A 111 11.28 11.60 12.26
N PHE A 112 12.26 11.04 11.54
CA PHE A 112 13.05 9.92 12.06
C PHE A 112 13.96 10.37 13.20
N ASP A 113 14.47 11.60 13.16
CA ASP A 113 15.32 12.16 14.22
C ASP A 113 14.55 12.81 15.38
N GLY A 114 13.28 13.19 15.19
CA GLY A 114 12.43 13.81 16.20
C GLY A 114 11.60 12.83 17.03
N ASP A 115 10.67 13.34 17.84
CA ASP A 115 9.71 12.54 18.66
C ASP A 115 8.25 12.69 18.21
N GLU A 116 8.03 13.27 17.03
CA GLU A 116 6.69 13.50 16.49
C GLU A 116 5.93 12.19 16.23
N LYS A 117 4.60 12.21 16.37
CA LYS A 117 3.75 11.05 16.07
C LYS A 117 3.50 10.97 14.57
N PHE A 118 3.56 9.75 14.03
CA PHE A 118 3.33 9.47 12.61
C PHE A 118 2.00 10.06 12.10
N ASP A 119 0.88 9.77 12.78
CA ASP A 119 -0.47 10.19 12.36
C ASP A 119 -0.60 11.73 12.28
N ASP A 120 0.11 12.46 13.15
CA ASP A 120 0.07 13.93 13.20
C ASP A 120 0.75 14.55 11.96
N LYS A 121 1.78 13.87 11.41
CA LYS A 121 2.57 14.33 10.27
C LYS A 121 2.11 13.78 8.93
N TYR A 122 1.54 12.58 8.91
CA TYR A 122 1.26 11.82 7.70
C TYR A 122 0.44 12.60 6.65
N SER A 123 -0.64 13.24 7.10
CA SER A 123 -1.49 14.05 6.20
C SER A 123 -0.76 15.29 5.66
N GLY A 124 0.17 15.83 6.44
CA GLY A 124 1.06 16.92 6.05
C GLY A 124 2.02 16.51 4.95
N TRP A 125 2.64 15.32 5.02
CA TRP A 125 3.50 14.81 3.95
C TRP A 125 2.75 14.57 2.65
N CYS A 126 1.56 13.97 2.72
CA CYS A 126 0.72 13.79 1.53
C CYS A 126 0.36 15.14 0.90
N LYS A 127 -0.01 16.13 1.71
CA LYS A 127 -0.33 17.48 1.24
C LYS A 127 0.90 18.18 0.64
N ALA A 128 2.05 18.11 1.31
CA ALA A 128 3.30 18.69 0.82
C ALA A 128 3.70 18.08 -0.53
N LEU A 129 3.53 16.76 -0.69
CA LEU A 129 3.76 16.09 -1.97
C LEU A 129 2.80 16.59 -3.06
N ILE A 130 1.50 16.66 -2.77
CA ILE A 130 0.49 17.20 -3.70
C ILE A 130 0.85 18.63 -4.11
N ASP A 131 1.14 19.49 -3.14
CA ASP A 131 1.46 20.90 -3.35
C ASP A 131 2.75 21.08 -4.14
N SER A 132 3.74 20.21 -3.96
CA SER A 132 4.96 20.17 -4.77
C SER A 132 4.64 19.86 -6.24
N TYR A 133 3.81 18.86 -6.51
CA TYR A 133 3.43 18.48 -7.88
C TYR A 133 2.53 19.52 -8.59
N LYS A 134 1.84 20.41 -7.87
CA LYS A 134 1.06 21.51 -8.47
C LYS A 134 1.89 22.44 -9.34
N LYS A 135 3.18 22.60 -9.06
CA LYS A 135 4.09 23.42 -9.85
C LYS A 135 4.34 22.81 -11.23
N TYR A 136 4.37 21.48 -11.31
CA TYR A 136 4.77 20.74 -12.50
C TYR A 136 3.58 20.24 -13.34
N LEU A 137 2.46 19.88 -12.70
CA LEU A 137 1.31 19.26 -13.36
C LEU A 137 0.11 20.23 -13.41
N VAL A 138 -0.61 20.20 -14.53
CA VAL A 138 -1.89 20.91 -14.66
C VAL A 138 -2.94 20.21 -13.82
N ASP A 139 -3.06 18.90 -13.98
CA ASP A 139 -3.92 18.05 -13.18
C ASP A 139 -3.11 17.52 -12.00
N GLU A 140 -3.47 17.95 -10.80
CA GLU A 140 -2.76 17.64 -9.56
C GLU A 140 -2.76 16.13 -9.28
N ILE A 141 -1.76 15.65 -8.52
CA ILE A 141 -1.86 14.30 -7.98
C ILE A 141 -2.93 14.24 -6.89
N THR A 142 -3.63 13.12 -6.81
CA THR A 142 -4.66 12.91 -5.80
C THR A 142 -4.04 12.51 -4.46
N TYR A 143 -4.84 12.58 -3.39
CA TYR A 143 -4.43 12.06 -2.09
C TYR A 143 -4.15 10.55 -2.15
N GLY A 144 -4.94 9.79 -2.89
CA GLY A 144 -4.75 8.37 -3.16
C GLY A 144 -3.41 8.01 -3.83
N GLN A 145 -2.91 8.89 -4.70
CA GLN A 145 -1.59 8.74 -5.33
C GLN A 145 -0.48 9.13 -4.34
N ALA A 146 -0.65 10.24 -3.62
CA ALA A 146 0.31 10.70 -2.62
C ALA A 146 0.50 9.67 -1.49
N GLN A 147 -0.59 9.13 -0.93
CA GLN A 147 -0.53 8.10 0.12
C GLN A 147 0.24 6.86 -0.35
N LYS A 148 0.11 6.46 -1.63
CA LYS A 148 0.83 5.29 -2.16
C LYS A 148 2.32 5.57 -2.21
N ILE A 149 2.74 6.73 -2.70
CA ILE A 149 4.16 7.12 -2.77
C ILE A 149 4.77 7.17 -1.36
N ILE A 150 4.12 7.84 -0.41
CA ILE A 150 4.61 7.96 0.97
C ILE A 150 4.68 6.59 1.63
N ASN A 151 3.62 5.80 1.60
CA ASN A 151 3.61 4.49 2.28
C ASN A 151 4.59 3.49 1.65
N MET A 152 4.74 3.51 0.32
CA MET A 152 5.79 2.72 -0.33
C MET A 152 7.19 3.18 0.09
N ALA A 153 7.42 4.49 0.22
CA ALA A 153 8.69 4.99 0.76
C ALA A 153 8.96 4.46 2.17
N PHE A 154 7.96 4.47 3.07
CA PHE A 154 8.10 3.86 4.39
C PHE A 154 8.35 2.35 4.33
N LYS A 155 7.77 1.63 3.37
CA LYS A 155 8.07 0.21 3.13
C LYS A 155 9.53 -0.01 2.72
N TYR A 156 10.08 0.84 1.85
CA TYR A 156 11.49 0.80 1.47
C TYR A 156 12.40 1.15 2.65
N LEU A 157 12.08 2.20 3.42
CA LEU A 157 12.81 2.57 4.63
C LEU A 157 12.78 1.44 5.66
N TYR A 158 11.67 0.72 5.80
CA TYR A 158 11.58 -0.45 6.68
C TYR A 158 12.56 -1.55 6.23
N CYS A 159 12.63 -1.83 4.93
CA CYS A 159 13.59 -2.81 4.39
C CYS A 159 15.04 -2.36 4.60
N ILE A 160 15.34 -1.07 4.37
CA ILE A 160 16.66 -0.49 4.61
C ILE A 160 17.01 -0.59 6.11
N CYS A 161 16.05 -0.35 7.00
CA CYS A 161 16.22 -0.47 8.45
C CYS A 161 16.51 -1.92 8.88
N ASP A 162 15.85 -2.88 8.24
CA ASP A 162 16.06 -4.31 8.50
C ASP A 162 17.44 -4.81 8.04
N ARG A 163 17.96 -4.30 6.91
CA ARG A 163 19.19 -4.81 6.27
C ARG A 163 20.45 -4.00 6.54
N CYS A 164 20.34 -2.69 6.72
CA CYS A 164 21.48 -1.81 6.92
C CYS A 164 21.77 -1.62 8.42
N ARG A 165 23.06 -1.53 8.76
CA ARG A 165 23.47 -1.08 10.11
C ARG A 165 22.99 0.35 10.36
N GLY A 166 22.75 0.69 11.63
CA GLY A 166 22.28 2.02 12.05
C GLY A 166 20.76 2.18 12.14
N GLY A 167 19.98 1.29 11.50
CA GLY A 167 18.51 1.32 11.52
C GLY A 167 17.87 0.96 12.87
N GLU A 168 18.57 0.24 13.74
CA GLU A 168 18.01 -0.30 14.99
C GLU A 168 17.34 0.77 15.87
N LYS A 169 17.93 1.98 15.97
CA LYS A 169 17.37 3.11 16.73
C LYS A 169 16.01 3.56 16.19
N TYR A 170 15.74 3.33 14.91
CA TYR A 170 14.54 3.78 14.21
C TYR A 170 13.45 2.72 14.08
N LYS A 171 13.67 1.46 14.47
CA LYS A 171 12.69 0.37 14.29
C LYS A 171 11.28 0.72 14.81
N LYS A 172 11.18 1.34 15.99
CA LYS A 172 9.91 1.73 16.60
C LYS A 172 9.13 2.79 15.81
N LYS A 173 9.79 3.53 14.90
CA LYS A 173 9.14 4.54 14.04
C LYS A 173 8.18 3.88 13.04
N PHE A 174 8.37 2.60 12.74
CA PHE A 174 7.57 1.86 11.78
C PHE A 174 6.27 1.28 12.37
N ASP A 175 6.16 1.18 13.69
CA ASP A 175 4.99 0.57 14.38
C ASP A 175 3.65 1.26 14.07
N LYS A 176 3.73 2.53 13.66
CA LYS A 176 2.57 3.38 13.35
C LYS A 176 2.42 3.65 11.86
N CYS A 177 3.33 3.19 11.02
CA CYS A 177 3.26 3.39 9.58
C CYS A 177 2.04 2.69 9.00
N HIS A 178 1.44 3.31 7.98
CA HIS A 178 0.26 2.80 7.32
C HIS A 178 0.61 1.76 6.24
N MET A 179 -0.37 0.93 5.90
CA MET A 179 -0.33 0.03 4.74
C MET A 179 -0.44 0.85 3.44
N PRO A 180 0.43 0.65 2.44
CA PRO A 180 0.31 1.27 1.11
C PRO A 180 -0.92 0.77 0.33
N LEU A 181 -2.02 1.53 0.31
CA LEU A 181 -3.24 1.07 -0.35
C LEU A 181 -3.11 1.06 -1.89
N ASP A 182 -3.38 -0.09 -2.50
CA ASP A 182 -3.52 -0.30 -3.95
C ASP A 182 -4.70 -1.26 -4.27
N SER A 183 -4.83 -1.67 -5.53
CA SER A 183 -5.90 -2.58 -5.95
C SER A 183 -5.89 -3.92 -5.20
N PHE A 184 -4.72 -4.49 -4.89
CA PHE A 184 -4.63 -5.75 -4.15
C PHE A 184 -5.03 -5.56 -2.69
N SER A 185 -4.57 -4.47 -2.09
CA SER A 185 -4.89 -4.08 -0.71
C SER A 185 -6.40 -3.83 -0.53
N LEU A 186 -7.02 -3.12 -1.49
CA LEU A 186 -8.45 -2.84 -1.45
C LEU A 186 -9.30 -4.08 -1.72
N GLU A 187 -8.85 -4.99 -2.59
CA GLU A 187 -9.55 -6.27 -2.80
C GLU A 187 -9.49 -7.15 -1.55
N TRP A 188 -8.34 -7.21 -0.88
CA TRP A 188 -8.24 -7.86 0.42
C TRP A 188 -9.15 -7.22 1.46
N PHE A 189 -9.10 -5.90 1.60
CA PHE A 189 -9.93 -5.16 2.53
C PHE A 189 -11.42 -5.48 2.31
N LYS A 190 -11.88 -5.43 1.06
CA LYS A 190 -13.23 -5.82 0.68
C LYS A 190 -13.54 -7.23 1.15
N ARG A 191 -12.72 -8.22 0.82
CA ARG A 191 -13.00 -9.63 1.14
C ARG A 191 -12.95 -9.91 2.64
N LYS A 192 -12.06 -9.26 3.39
CA LYS A 192 -11.88 -9.44 4.83
C LYS A 192 -12.99 -8.78 5.65
N PHE A 193 -13.44 -7.59 5.26
CA PHE A 193 -14.30 -6.74 6.08
C PHE A 193 -15.73 -6.60 5.53
N LYS A 194 -16.07 -7.17 4.37
CA LYS A 194 -17.42 -7.00 3.77
C LYS A 194 -18.56 -7.43 4.69
N GLU A 195 -18.37 -8.43 5.54
CA GLU A 195 -19.43 -8.94 6.43
C GLU A 195 -19.39 -8.36 7.85
N ASP A 196 -18.36 -7.58 8.16
CA ASP A 196 -18.17 -7.02 9.49
C ASP A 196 -19.28 -6.00 9.81
N ASP A 197 -19.57 -5.88 11.10
CA ASP A 197 -20.61 -4.98 11.60
C ASP A 197 -20.03 -3.61 11.96
N PHE A 198 -20.32 -2.62 11.13
CA PHE A 198 -19.87 -1.24 11.26
C PHE A 198 -20.88 -0.32 11.96
N SER A 199 -21.87 -0.88 12.66
CA SER A 199 -22.95 -0.11 13.27
C SER A 199 -22.51 0.78 14.43
N ASN A 200 -21.44 0.41 15.15
CA ASN A 200 -20.97 1.15 16.33
C ASN A 200 -20.05 2.33 16.00
N ALA A 201 -20.56 3.37 15.33
CA ALA A 201 -19.77 4.52 14.89
C ALA A 201 -19.05 5.31 16.00
N GLU A 202 -19.38 5.09 17.28
CA GLU A 202 -18.82 5.82 18.41
C GLU A 202 -17.38 5.42 18.78
N SER A 203 -16.94 4.20 18.42
CA SER A 203 -15.55 3.75 18.66
C SER A 203 -14.54 4.27 17.62
N TYR A 204 -15.00 5.08 16.66
CA TYR A 204 -14.21 5.50 15.52
C TYR A 204 -13.76 6.97 15.62
N PRO A 205 -12.71 7.37 14.88
CA PRO A 205 -12.30 8.75 14.68
C PRO A 205 -13.46 9.67 14.26
N GLU A 206 -13.41 10.94 14.65
CA GLU A 206 -14.52 11.90 14.48
C GLU A 206 -14.98 12.11 13.03
N ASN A 207 -14.09 11.88 12.07
CA ASN A 207 -14.35 11.86 10.63
C ASN A 207 -15.19 10.64 10.19
N TYR A 208 -15.12 9.50 10.88
CA TYR A 208 -15.96 8.33 10.59
C TYR A 208 -17.42 8.55 10.96
N LYS A 209 -17.69 9.28 12.05
CA LYS A 209 -19.04 9.67 12.45
C LYS A 209 -19.76 10.52 11.39
N LYS A 210 -19.02 11.06 10.41
CA LYS A 210 -19.53 11.87 9.30
C LYS A 210 -19.78 11.06 8.03
N LEU A 211 -19.47 9.76 7.99
CA LEU A 211 -19.73 8.93 6.82
C LEU A 211 -21.24 8.80 6.59
N PRO A 212 -21.70 8.99 5.34
CA PRO A 212 -23.12 8.89 5.04
C PRO A 212 -23.58 7.42 5.05
N GLU A 213 -24.80 7.20 5.50
CA GLU A 213 -25.34 5.83 5.72
C GLU A 213 -25.46 5.02 4.43
N ASN A 214 -25.57 5.70 3.29
CA ASN A 214 -25.61 5.09 1.96
C ASN A 214 -24.31 4.39 1.57
N LEU A 215 -23.18 4.62 2.25
CA LEU A 215 -21.97 3.80 2.07
C LEU A 215 -22.14 2.40 2.63
N PHE A 216 -23.16 2.13 3.44
CA PHE A 216 -23.37 0.83 4.06
C PHE A 216 -24.62 0.15 3.51
N THR A 217 -24.68 -1.17 3.63
CA THR A 217 -25.89 -1.93 3.32
C THR A 217 -27.04 -1.52 4.24
N LYS A 218 -28.27 -1.51 3.72
CA LYS A 218 -29.46 -1.31 4.55
C LYS A 218 -29.74 -2.57 5.36
N GLY A 219 -29.92 -2.45 6.67
CA GLY A 219 -30.23 -3.58 7.55
C GLY A 219 -29.92 -3.26 9.02
N GLU A 220 -30.16 -4.24 9.89
CA GLU A 220 -29.83 -4.13 11.33
C GLU A 220 -28.32 -3.96 11.56
N LYS A 221 -27.50 -4.61 10.73
CA LYS A 221 -26.04 -4.46 10.72
C LYS A 221 -25.60 -3.62 9.53
N LYS A 222 -24.80 -2.58 9.78
CA LYS A 222 -24.14 -1.79 8.72
C LYS A 222 -22.95 -2.58 8.19
N LYS A 223 -23.08 -3.19 7.01
CA LYS A 223 -21.97 -3.85 6.30
C LYS A 223 -21.42 -2.97 5.18
N LEU A 224 -20.21 -3.26 4.72
CA LEU A 224 -19.60 -2.49 3.63
C LEU A 224 -20.35 -2.71 2.31
N LYS A 225 -20.47 -1.65 1.51
CA LYS A 225 -20.90 -1.76 0.11
C LYS A 225 -19.70 -1.88 -0.80
N ALA A 226 -19.67 -2.93 -1.59
CA ALA A 226 -18.58 -3.17 -2.54
C ALA A 226 -18.48 -2.04 -3.58
N GLU A 227 -19.60 -1.47 -4.00
CA GLU A 227 -19.67 -0.34 -4.93
C GLU A 227 -19.17 0.99 -4.34
N SER A 228 -19.11 1.10 -3.00
CA SER A 228 -18.55 2.25 -2.28
C SER A 228 -17.04 2.13 -2.02
N ILE A 229 -16.43 1.00 -2.41
CA ILE A 229 -14.97 0.85 -2.42
C ILE A 229 -14.43 1.50 -3.70
N GLY A 230 -13.98 2.75 -3.54
CA GLY A 230 -13.41 3.54 -4.62
C GLY A 230 -12.06 3.06 -5.13
N SER A 231 -11.59 3.69 -6.21
CA SER A 231 -10.22 3.46 -6.68
C SER A 231 -9.21 4.07 -5.71
N TRP A 232 -8.19 3.30 -5.34
CA TRP A 232 -7.09 3.77 -4.49
C TRP A 232 -6.42 5.04 -5.03
N SER A 233 -6.36 5.19 -6.36
CA SER A 233 -5.68 6.31 -7.03
C SER A 233 -6.54 7.57 -7.13
N SER A 234 -7.84 7.51 -6.85
CA SER A 234 -8.72 8.69 -6.79
C SER A 234 -9.23 8.96 -5.37
N MET A 235 -8.75 8.18 -4.40
CA MET A 235 -9.19 8.23 -3.02
C MET A 235 -8.93 9.61 -2.39
N GLN A 236 -9.93 10.13 -1.70
CA GLN A 236 -9.81 11.35 -0.91
C GLN A 236 -9.33 11.05 0.50
N ARG A 237 -8.75 12.04 1.18
CA ARG A 237 -8.30 11.90 2.57
C ARG A 237 -9.47 11.65 3.51
N THR A 238 -10.42 12.58 3.50
CA THR A 238 -11.63 12.64 4.31
C THR A 238 -12.84 12.59 3.42
N TRP A 239 -13.99 12.22 3.97
CA TRP A 239 -15.25 12.30 3.25
C TRP A 239 -15.72 13.76 3.14
N GLU A 240 -16.18 14.17 1.96
CA GLU A 240 -16.71 15.51 1.69
C GLU A 240 -18.13 15.43 1.11
N LYS A 241 -19.06 16.24 1.65
CA LYS A 241 -20.48 16.27 1.23
C LYS A 241 -20.69 16.61 -0.24
N SER A 242 -19.76 17.35 -0.84
CA SER A 242 -19.82 17.79 -2.23
C SER A 242 -19.39 16.73 -3.24
N CYS A 243 -18.94 15.56 -2.80
CA CYS A 243 -18.44 14.54 -3.69
C CYS A 243 -19.59 13.83 -4.42
N ILE A 244 -19.47 13.82 -5.76
CA ILE A 244 -20.40 13.14 -6.66
C ILE A 244 -20.36 11.61 -6.45
N LYS A 245 -19.22 11.08 -5.98
CA LYS A 245 -19.04 9.66 -5.70
C LYS A 245 -19.07 9.39 -4.20
N GLU A 246 -19.95 8.50 -3.79
CA GLU A 246 -20.10 8.01 -2.43
C GLU A 246 -19.12 6.86 -2.20
N GLU A 247 -17.84 7.21 -2.03
CA GLU A 247 -16.75 6.26 -1.76
C GLU A 247 -16.20 6.46 -0.34
N TYR A 248 -15.65 5.40 0.26
CA TYR A 248 -14.97 5.53 1.55
C TYR A 248 -13.67 6.35 1.42
N PRO A 249 -13.35 7.24 2.37
CA PRO A 249 -12.12 8.01 2.37
C PRO A 249 -10.93 7.22 2.94
N TYR A 250 -9.71 7.67 2.66
CA TYR A 250 -8.47 7.05 3.13
C TYR A 250 -8.44 6.79 4.63
N GLU A 251 -8.83 7.77 5.44
CA GLU A 251 -8.77 7.66 6.89
C GLU A 251 -9.69 6.54 7.44
N PHE A 252 -10.74 6.15 6.70
CA PHE A 252 -11.57 5.01 7.05
C PHE A 252 -10.79 3.69 6.91
N TYR A 253 -10.18 3.45 5.75
CA TYR A 253 -9.36 2.25 5.51
C TYR A 253 -8.21 2.17 6.52
N ALA A 254 -7.48 3.27 6.72
CA ALA A 254 -6.36 3.33 7.66
C ALA A 254 -6.81 2.99 9.09
N HIS A 255 -7.97 3.47 9.52
CA HIS A 255 -8.52 3.15 10.84
C HIS A 255 -8.86 1.66 10.99
N VAL A 256 -9.65 1.11 10.08
CA VAL A 256 -10.10 -0.29 10.15
C VAL A 256 -8.91 -1.24 10.11
N ILE A 257 -7.94 -0.99 9.22
CA ILE A 257 -6.70 -1.76 9.14
C ILE A 257 -5.91 -1.67 10.45
N LYS A 258 -5.81 -0.49 11.05
CA LYS A 258 -5.09 -0.29 12.32
C LYS A 258 -5.74 -1.04 13.48
N GLN A 259 -7.06 -1.16 13.53
CA GLN A 259 -7.73 -1.97 14.56
C GLN A 259 -7.48 -3.46 14.35
N TYR A 260 -7.66 -3.94 13.13
CA TYR A 260 -7.36 -5.31 12.76
C TYR A 260 -5.91 -5.70 13.11
N CYS A 261 -4.96 -4.81 12.84
CA CYS A 261 -3.55 -5.02 13.17
C CYS A 261 -3.30 -5.14 14.68
N LYS A 262 -3.98 -4.35 15.51
CA LYS A 262 -3.86 -4.45 16.98
C LYS A 262 -4.37 -5.79 17.50
N GLU A 263 -5.49 -6.27 16.98
CA GLU A 263 -6.08 -7.56 17.37
C GLU A 263 -5.16 -8.74 17.01
N ASN A 264 -4.38 -8.59 15.95
CA ASN A 264 -3.46 -9.61 15.44
C ASN A 264 -1.99 -9.39 15.85
N SER A 265 -1.70 -8.40 16.69
CA SER A 265 -0.33 -8.08 17.15
C SER A 265 0.69 -7.86 16.02
N ILE A 266 0.24 -7.22 14.94
CA ILE A 266 1.07 -6.82 13.79
C ILE A 266 0.96 -5.32 13.55
N THR A 267 1.85 -4.77 12.73
CA THR A 267 1.75 -3.37 12.27
C THR A 267 1.10 -3.29 10.89
N PRO A 268 0.45 -2.17 10.53
CA PRO A 268 -0.13 -2.02 9.18
C PRO A 268 0.92 -2.10 8.07
N LEU A 269 2.16 -1.68 8.33
CA LEU A 269 3.23 -1.82 7.36
C LEU A 269 3.67 -3.28 7.17
N GLN A 270 3.77 -4.06 8.26
CA GLN A 270 4.05 -5.51 8.18
C GLN A 270 2.94 -6.28 7.50
N LEU A 271 1.68 -5.92 7.76
CA LEU A 271 0.52 -6.49 7.09
C LEU A 271 0.65 -6.40 5.57
N ASP A 272 1.18 -5.30 5.04
CA ASP A 272 1.38 -5.13 3.60
C ASP A 272 2.27 -6.22 2.98
N PHE A 273 3.37 -6.59 3.64
CA PHE A 273 4.27 -7.64 3.13
C PHE A 273 3.54 -8.98 2.97
N ILE A 274 2.65 -9.31 3.91
CA ILE A 274 1.86 -10.54 3.89
C ILE A 274 0.74 -10.45 2.85
N VAL A 275 -0.09 -9.40 2.92
CA VAL A 275 -1.31 -9.28 2.11
C VAL A 275 -0.96 -9.08 0.64
N TRP A 276 -0.07 -8.13 0.34
CA TRP A 276 0.26 -7.78 -1.03
C TRP A 276 0.83 -8.98 -1.80
N SER A 277 1.77 -9.71 -1.19
CA SER A 277 2.44 -10.86 -1.82
C SER A 277 1.49 -12.02 -2.13
N LYS A 278 0.52 -12.27 -1.24
CA LYS A 278 -0.46 -13.35 -1.41
C LYS A 278 -1.61 -12.96 -2.32
N MET A 279 -2.20 -11.79 -2.12
CA MET A 279 -3.33 -11.33 -2.92
C MET A 279 -2.99 -11.20 -4.39
N GLN A 280 -1.78 -10.74 -4.72
CA GLN A 280 -1.31 -10.72 -6.10
C GLN A 280 -1.36 -12.11 -6.74
N LYS A 281 -0.88 -13.14 -6.03
CA LYS A 281 -0.85 -14.53 -6.51
C LYS A 281 -2.25 -15.15 -6.55
N ILE A 282 -3.08 -14.90 -5.53
CA ILE A 282 -4.47 -15.38 -5.45
C ILE A 282 -5.29 -14.83 -6.62
N MET A 283 -5.26 -13.50 -6.83
CA MET A 283 -6.03 -12.88 -7.91
C MET A 283 -5.53 -13.31 -9.30
N ALA A 284 -4.22 -13.50 -9.47
CA ALA A 284 -3.68 -14.06 -10.71
C ALA A 284 -4.15 -15.51 -10.93
N ALA A 285 -4.18 -16.32 -9.87
CA ALA A 285 -4.65 -17.69 -9.93
C ALA A 285 -6.16 -17.78 -10.25
N GLU A 286 -6.98 -16.96 -9.61
CA GLU A 286 -8.42 -16.84 -9.89
C GLU A 286 -8.68 -16.43 -11.34
N SER A 287 -7.94 -15.43 -11.85
CA SER A 287 -8.05 -15.02 -13.25
C SER A 287 -7.64 -16.13 -14.22
N PHE A 288 -6.60 -16.89 -13.89
CA PHE A 288 -6.18 -18.04 -14.69
C PHE A 288 -7.28 -19.12 -14.69
N ILE A 289 -7.74 -19.54 -13.52
CA ILE A 289 -8.80 -20.57 -13.37
C ILE A 289 -10.05 -20.17 -14.16
N LYS A 290 -10.47 -18.90 -14.05
CA LYS A 290 -11.65 -18.38 -14.77
C LYS A 290 -11.53 -18.57 -16.29
N THR A 291 -10.33 -18.36 -16.85
CA THR A 291 -10.05 -18.53 -18.29
C THR A 291 -10.35 -19.95 -18.78
N PHE A 292 -10.27 -20.97 -17.90
CA PHE A 292 -10.57 -22.37 -18.23
C PHE A 292 -11.98 -22.83 -17.77
N LYS A 293 -12.67 -22.04 -16.93
CA LYS A 293 -14.04 -22.34 -16.47
C LYS A 293 -15.12 -21.73 -17.38
N ASP A 294 -14.77 -20.77 -18.24
CA ASP A 294 -15.71 -20.01 -19.08
C ASP A 294 -16.35 -20.79 -20.26
N ASP A 295 -16.03 -22.08 -20.45
CA ASP A 295 -16.66 -22.94 -21.49
C ASP A 295 -17.92 -23.70 -21.04
N ASP A 296 -18.23 -23.79 -19.73
CA ASP A 296 -19.39 -24.54 -19.22
C ASP A 296 -20.47 -23.63 -18.62
N LYS A 297 -21.63 -23.61 -19.28
CA LYS A 297 -22.81 -22.77 -18.93
C LYS A 297 -23.38 -23.04 -17.52
N GLU A 298 -23.07 -24.20 -16.93
CA GLU A 298 -23.48 -24.61 -15.57
C GLU A 298 -22.65 -23.96 -14.45
N ASN A 299 -21.48 -23.37 -14.74
CA ASN A 299 -20.58 -22.82 -13.71
C ASN A 299 -20.98 -21.44 -13.16
N LYS A 300 -21.98 -20.76 -13.74
CA LYS A 300 -22.37 -19.40 -13.33
C LYS A 300 -23.07 -19.34 -11.97
N GLU A 301 -23.72 -20.44 -11.55
CA GLU A 301 -24.38 -20.50 -10.24
C GLU A 301 -23.39 -20.85 -9.12
N ALA A 302 -22.35 -21.63 -9.40
CA ALA A 302 -21.30 -21.99 -8.44
C ALA A 302 -20.41 -20.79 -8.03
N ILE A 303 -20.15 -19.85 -8.96
CA ILE A 303 -19.34 -18.64 -8.70
C ILE A 303 -20.01 -17.70 -7.68
N ASN A 304 -21.35 -17.70 -7.60
CA ASN A 304 -22.09 -16.91 -6.61
C ASN A 304 -22.29 -17.64 -5.28
N SER A 305 -21.97 -18.93 -5.21
CA SER A 305 -22.17 -19.79 -4.03
C SER A 305 -20.87 -20.25 -3.37
N GLU A 306 -19.70 -19.75 -3.78
CA GLU A 306 -18.45 -20.02 -3.05
C GLU A 306 -18.62 -19.52 -1.61
N GLU A 307 -18.77 -20.48 -0.68
CA GLU A 307 -18.69 -20.26 0.76
C GLU A 307 -17.52 -19.32 1.03
N GLN A 308 -17.79 -18.26 1.78
CA GLN A 308 -16.88 -17.13 1.93
C GLN A 308 -15.57 -17.61 2.56
N GLU A 309 -14.58 -17.88 1.71
CA GLU A 309 -13.24 -18.20 2.20
C GLU A 309 -12.77 -17.04 3.09
N PRO A 310 -12.28 -17.32 4.30
CA PRO A 310 -11.84 -16.27 5.21
C PRO A 310 -10.53 -15.67 4.67
N TYR A 311 -10.53 -14.40 4.28
CA TYR A 311 -9.32 -13.66 3.84
C TYR A 311 -8.50 -13.09 5.02
N ASP A 312 -8.56 -13.78 6.15
CA ASP A 312 -7.74 -13.46 7.32
C ASP A 312 -6.29 -13.92 7.10
N ILE A 313 -5.30 -13.28 7.72
CA ILE A 313 -3.87 -13.58 7.51
C ILE A 313 -3.57 -15.07 7.62
N PRO A 314 -4.02 -15.81 8.67
CA PRO A 314 -3.71 -17.23 8.81
C PRO A 314 -4.25 -18.08 7.64
N ASN A 315 -5.31 -17.60 7.00
CA ASN A 315 -6.03 -18.30 5.95
C ASN A 315 -5.57 -17.92 4.54
N LEU A 316 -4.94 -16.74 4.35
CA LEU A 316 -4.47 -16.31 3.02
C LEU A 316 -3.49 -17.32 2.40
N LYS A 317 -2.66 -17.97 3.22
CA LYS A 317 -1.78 -19.05 2.76
C LYS A 317 -2.57 -20.25 2.25
N THR A 318 -3.54 -20.71 3.02
CA THR A 318 -4.41 -21.83 2.64
C THR A 318 -5.24 -21.50 1.39
N THR A 319 -5.81 -20.29 1.30
CA THR A 319 -6.50 -19.82 0.09
C THR A 319 -5.58 -19.89 -1.13
N LEU A 320 -4.33 -19.42 -1.03
CA LEU A 320 -3.38 -19.52 -2.13
C LEU A 320 -3.06 -20.98 -2.50
N GLU A 321 -2.84 -21.84 -1.51
CA GLU A 321 -2.57 -23.27 -1.73
C GLU A 321 -3.76 -23.97 -2.42
N ASN A 322 -5.00 -23.66 -2.02
CA ASN A 322 -6.22 -24.17 -2.66
C ASN A 322 -6.29 -23.76 -4.13
N ARG A 323 -6.08 -22.48 -4.44
CA ARG A 323 -6.07 -21.99 -5.83
C ARG A 323 -4.96 -22.62 -6.66
N LEU A 324 -3.77 -22.83 -6.10
CA LEU A 324 -2.69 -23.52 -6.79
C LEU A 324 -3.02 -25.01 -7.05
N SER A 325 -3.72 -25.66 -6.13
CA SER A 325 -4.22 -27.03 -6.31
C SER A 325 -5.25 -27.11 -7.43
N GLU A 326 -6.13 -26.12 -7.58
CA GLU A 326 -7.08 -26.02 -8.71
C GLU A 326 -6.37 -25.81 -10.05
N ILE A 327 -5.25 -25.09 -10.07
CA ILE A 327 -4.47 -24.82 -11.29
C ILE A 327 -3.73 -26.06 -11.78
N ARG A 328 -3.19 -26.88 -10.87
CA ARG A 328 -2.34 -28.03 -11.19
C ARG A 328 -2.94 -28.96 -12.26
N PRO A 329 -4.20 -29.43 -12.17
CA PRO A 329 -4.80 -30.26 -13.21
C PRO A 329 -5.08 -29.53 -14.53
N LEU A 330 -5.10 -28.19 -14.55
CA LEU A 330 -5.32 -27.40 -15.76
C LEU A 330 -4.04 -27.26 -16.61
N ILE A 331 -2.86 -27.24 -15.97
CA ILE A 331 -1.56 -27.11 -16.65
C ILE A 331 -1.01 -28.47 -17.07
N CYS A 332 -1.29 -29.54 -16.30
CA CYS A 332 -0.76 -30.89 -16.57
C CYS A 332 -1.59 -31.70 -17.58
N LYS A 333 -2.35 -31.05 -18.47
CA LYS A 333 -3.11 -31.70 -19.55
C LYS A 333 -2.26 -31.92 -20.80
#